data_AF-A0A926UXY2-F1
#
_entry.id   AF-A0A926UXY2-F1
#
_cell.length_a   1.000
_cell.length_b   1.000
_cell.length_c   1.000
_cell.angle_alpha   90.00
_cell.angle_beta   90.00
_cell.angle_gamma   90.00
#
_symmetry.space_group_name_H-M   'P 1'
#
loop_
_entity.id
_entity.type
_entity.pdbx_description
1 polymer ?
#
loop_
_entity_poly.entity_id
_entity_poly.type
_entity_poly.pdbx_seq_one_letter_code
_entity_poly.pdbx_strand_id
1 'polypeptide(L)'
;MSLLILDTDHVSLFLKGNTLICDRIFQTEPDKLAISVITAQEICQGWLSEINKCSQASQSSKLLLAYAEFEKALDFFQTIRRVSFDNDAYCQF
;
A
#
# COMPACT_ATOMS: atom_id res chain seq x y z
N MET A 1 2.81 23.66 6.97
CA MET A 1 3.47 22.57 6.22
C MET A 1 2.38 21.58 5.79
N SER A 2 2.34 21.15 4.54
CA SER A 2 1.32 20.23 4.03
C SER A 2 1.84 18.79 4.03
N LEU A 3 1.08 17.87 4.62
CA LEU A 3 1.30 16.42 4.53
C LEU A 3 0.71 15.91 3.21
N LEU A 4 1.44 15.08 2.48
CA LEU A 4 0.95 14.38 1.29
C LEU A 4 0.54 12.96 1.69
N ILE A 5 -0.76 12.70 1.62
CA ILE A 5 -1.31 11.36 1.89
C ILE A 5 -1.41 10.62 0.56
N LEU A 6 -0.71 9.50 0.44
CA LEU A 6 -0.77 8.62 -0.71
C LEU A 6 -2.04 7.77 -0.64
N ASP A 7 -2.82 7.83 -1.71
CA ASP A 7 -4.00 6.98 -1.90
C ASP A 7 -3.60 5.57 -2.40
N THR A 8 -4.54 4.64 -2.40
CA THR A 8 -4.34 3.22 -2.71
C THR A 8 -3.76 2.98 -4.09
N ASP A 9 -4.18 3.75 -5.10
CA ASP A 9 -3.61 3.66 -6.44
C ASP A 9 -2.14 4.10 -6.47
N HIS A 10 -1.78 5.14 -5.72
CA HIS A 10 -0.41 5.64 -5.64
C HIS A 10 0.50 4.61 -4.96
N VAL A 11 0.06 4.03 -3.85
CA VAL A 11 0.78 2.96 -3.16
C VAL A 11 0.93 1.73 -4.06
N SER A 12 -0.15 1.33 -4.74
CA SER A 12 -0.14 0.20 -5.67
C SER A 12 0.86 0.40 -6.81
N LEU A 13 0.89 1.59 -7.40
CA LEU A 13 1.81 1.94 -8.48
C LEU A 13 3.26 2.02 -7.98
N PHE A 14 3.48 2.55 -6.78
CA PHE A 14 4.80 2.60 -6.15
C PHE A 14 5.37 1.21 -5.90
N LEU A 15 4.59 0.30 -5.29
CA LEU A 15 5.01 -1.08 -5.03
C LEU A 15 5.30 -1.86 -6.33
N LYS A 16 4.61 -1.51 -7.42
CA LYS A 16 4.85 -2.06 -8.77
C LYS A 16 6.03 -1.41 -9.50
N GLY A 17 6.70 -0.43 -8.90
CA GLY A 17 7.85 0.25 -9.50
C GLY A 17 7.49 1.20 -10.65
N ASN A 18 6.29 1.78 -10.66
CA ASN A 18 5.92 2.79 -11.66
C ASN A 18 6.86 4.01 -11.55
N THR A 19 7.63 4.28 -12.60
CA THR A 19 8.71 5.28 -12.57
C THR A 19 8.23 6.68 -12.20
N LEU A 20 7.11 7.15 -12.76
CA LEU A 20 6.59 8.49 -12.47
C LEU A 20 6.19 8.66 -11.01
N ILE A 21 5.58 7.62 -10.41
CA ILE A 21 5.18 7.64 -9.01
C ILE A 21 6.41 7.52 -8.11
N CYS A 22 7.34 6.63 -8.43
CA CYS A 22 8.60 6.49 -7.71
C CYS A 22 9.38 7.81 -7.69
N ASP A 23 9.58 8.46 -8.83
CA ASP A 23 10.29 9.73 -8.94
C ASP A 23 9.66 10.81 -8.06
N ARG A 24 8.32 10.90 -8.08
CA ARG A 24 7.59 11.86 -7.25
C ARG A 24 7.74 11.58 -5.75
N ILE A 25 7.68 10.31 -5.36
CA ILE A 25 7.85 9.89 -3.96
C ILE A 25 9.28 10.18 -3.50
N PHE A 26 10.29 9.83 -4.31
CA PHE A 26 11.70 10.06 -3.96
C PHE A 26 12.11 11.55 -3.96
N GLN A 27 11.39 12.40 -4.68
CA GLN A 27 11.56 13.86 -4.61
C GLN A 27 10.84 14.51 -3.42
N THR A 28 10.03 13.76 -2.68
CA THR A 28 9.31 14.25 -1.50
C THR A 28 10.03 13.80 -0.23
N GLU A 29 10.22 14.71 0.72
CA GLU A 29 10.83 14.36 2.00
C GLU A 29 9.97 13.31 2.74
N PRO A 30 10.57 12.23 3.30
CA PRO A 30 9.82 11.14 3.92
C PRO A 30 8.87 11.56 5.06
N ASP A 31 9.20 12.62 5.81
CA ASP A 31 8.40 13.16 6.91
C ASP A 31 7.14 13.91 6.44
N LYS A 32 7.07 14.24 5.14
CA LYS A 32 5.92 14.84 4.46
C LYS A 32 5.04 13.81 3.75
N LEU A 33 5.43 12.54 3.73
CA LEU A 33 4.66 11.45 3.14
C LEU A 33 3.91 10.67 4.22
N ALA A 34 2.68 10.27 3.92
CA ALA A 34 1.93 9.35 4.75
C ALA A 34 0.97 8.49 3.94
N ILE A 35 0.43 7.43 4.54
CA ILE A 35 -0.74 6.68 4.07
C ILE A 35 -1.84 6.74 5.11
N SER A 36 -3.09 6.54 4.71
CA SER A 36 -4.17 6.29 5.66
C SER A 36 -4.17 4.81 6.10
N VAL A 37 -4.77 4.52 7.26
CA VAL A 37 -5.04 3.14 7.68
C VAL A 37 -5.99 2.40 6.71
N ILE A 38 -6.86 3.14 6.02
CA ILE A 38 -7.80 2.61 5.01
C ILE A 38 -7.00 2.11 3.80
N THR A 39 -6.05 2.91 3.30
CA THR A 39 -5.14 2.52 2.21
C THR A 39 -4.37 1.23 2.54
N ALA A 40 -3.86 1.11 3.77
CA ALA A 40 -3.20 -0.12 4.20
C ALA A 40 -4.16 -1.33 4.20
N GLN A 41 -5.41 -1.14 4.66
CA GLN A 41 -6.44 -2.17 4.66
C GLN A 41 -6.81 -2.63 3.24
N GLU A 42 -6.96 -1.71 2.29
CA GLU A 42 -7.30 -2.02 0.90
C GLU A 42 -6.20 -2.81 0.19
N ILE A 43 -4.93 -2.40 0.35
CA ILE A 43 -3.77 -3.13 -0.21
C ILE A 43 -3.69 -4.54 0.38
N CYS A 44 -3.84 -4.69 1.71
CA CYS A 44 -3.88 -6.00 2.36
C CYS A 44 -5.01 -6.87 1.80
N GLN A 45 -6.22 -6.31 1.66
CA GLN A 45 -7.35 -7.04 1.10
C GLN A 45 -7.12 -7.47 -0.35
N GLY A 46 -6.49 -6.61 -1.16
CA GLY A 46 -6.10 -6.92 -2.54
C GLY A 46 -5.18 -8.15 -2.60
N TRP A 47 -4.11 -8.16 -1.81
CA TRP A 47 -3.17 -9.29 -1.76
C TRP A 47 -3.79 -10.57 -1.20
N LEU A 48 -4.57 -10.49 -0.12
CA LEU A 48 -5.26 -11.65 0.45
C LEU A 48 -6.23 -12.28 -0.57
N SER A 49 -6.94 -11.46 -1.34
CA SER A 49 -7.80 -11.94 -2.43
C SER A 49 -7.01 -12.69 -3.50
N GLU A 50 -5.86 -12.15 -3.92
CA GLU A 50 -5.01 -12.78 -4.94
C GLU A 50 -4.36 -14.09 -4.47
N ILE A 51 -3.88 -14.12 -3.22
CA ILE A 51 -3.34 -15.31 -2.58
C ILE A 51 -4.39 -16.43 -2.54
N ASN A 52 -5.62 -16.11 -2.12
CA ASN A 52 -6.71 -17.07 -2.05
C ASN A 52 -7.04 -17.65 -3.43
N LYS A 53 -7.06 -16.81 -4.49
CA LYS A 53 -7.28 -17.27 -5.87
C LYS A 53 -6.17 -18.21 -6.33
N CYS A 54 -4.91 -17.84 -6.12
CA CYS A 54 -3.76 -18.64 -6.54
C CYS A 54 -3.68 -19.99 -5.81
N SER A 55 -4.05 -20.01 -4.53
CA SER A 55 -4.08 -21.22 -3.70
C SER A 55 -5.11 -22.23 -4.21
N GLN A 56 -6.32 -21.78 -4.56
CA GLN A 56 -7.38 -22.65 -5.08
C GLN A 56 -7.07 -23.20 -6.47
N ALA A 57 -6.38 -22.43 -7.32
CA ALA A 57 -6.07 -22.81 -8.69
C ALA A 57 -4.83 -23.72 -8.83
N SER A 58 -4.21 -24.16 -7.73
CA SER A 58 -2.93 -24.92 -7.73
C SER A 58 -1.79 -24.22 -8.51
N GLN A 59 -1.78 -22.88 -8.52
CA GLN A 59 -0.81 -22.08 -9.27
C GLN A 59 0.42 -21.76 -8.40
N SER A 60 1.24 -22.76 -8.09
CA SER A 60 2.36 -22.67 -7.14
C SER A 60 3.31 -21.49 -7.38
N SER A 61 3.73 -21.25 -8.63
CA SER A 61 4.62 -20.12 -8.95
C SER A 61 3.98 -18.76 -8.71
N LYS A 62 2.67 -18.61 -9.00
CA LYS A 62 1.95 -17.35 -8.76
C LYS A 62 1.69 -17.13 -7.27
N LEU A 63 1.42 -18.21 -6.53
CA LEU A 63 1.26 -18.14 -5.08
C LEU A 63 2.56 -17.66 -4.40
N LEU A 64 3.71 -18.18 -4.81
CA LEU A 64 5.02 -17.71 -4.32
C LEU A 64 5.24 -16.23 -4.61
N LEU A 65 4.94 -15.79 -5.84
CA LEU A 65 5.06 -14.38 -6.21
C LEU A 65 4.09 -13.50 -5.38
N ALA A 66 2.84 -13.92 -5.21
CA ALA A 66 1.85 -13.17 -4.47
C ALA A 66 2.26 -12.96 -3.00
N TYR A 67 2.81 -13.99 -2.34
CA TYR A 67 3.34 -13.84 -0.99
C TYR A 67 4.58 -12.94 -0.94
N ALA A 68 5.51 -13.05 -1.90
CA ALA A 68 6.69 -12.19 -1.95
C ALA A 68 6.32 -10.71 -2.14
N GLU A 69 5.34 -10.41 -2.99
CA GLU A 69 4.85 -9.03 -3.17
C GLU A 69 4.04 -8.53 -1.96
N PHE A 70 3.29 -9.41 -1.30
CA PHE A 70 2.61 -9.07 -0.05
C PHE A 70 3.60 -8.73 1.07
N GLU A 71 4.69 -9.49 1.20
CA GLU A 71 5.78 -9.21 2.15
C GLU A 71 6.38 -7.82 1.91
N LYS A 72 6.68 -7.46 0.65
CA LYS A 72 7.15 -6.11 0.29
C LYS A 72 6.17 -5.01 0.71
N ALA A 73 4.86 -5.26 0.56
CA ALA A 73 3.84 -4.29 1.00
C ALA A 73 3.87 -4.11 2.52
N LEU A 74 4.02 -5.19 3.29
CA LEU A 74 4.14 -5.13 4.75
C LEU A 74 5.40 -4.41 5.20
N ASP A 75 6.54 -4.66 4.54
CA ASP A 75 7.80 -3.94 4.80
C ASP A 75 7.64 -2.45 4.52
N PHE A 76 7.03 -2.09 3.39
CA PHE A 76 6.73 -0.70 3.06
C PHE A 76 5.91 -0.02 4.16
N PHE A 77 4.86 -0.66 4.68
CA PHE A 77 4.03 -0.11 5.76
C PHE A 77 4.78 0.14 7.07
N GLN A 78 5.90 -0.52 7.31
CA GLN A 78 6.75 -0.24 8.47
C GLN A 78 7.63 1.01 8.27
N THR A 79 7.82 1.45 7.03
CA THR A 79 8.71 2.58 6.69
C THR A 79 8.00 3.93 6.57
N ILE A 80 6.70 3.92 6.23
CA ILE A 80 5.93 5.14 5.94
C ILE A 80 5.07 5.58 7.14
N ARG A 81 4.92 6.89 7.34
CA ARG A 81 3.99 7.42 8.35
C ARG A 81 2.56 6.97 8.04
N ARG A 82 1.84 6.54 9.07
CA ARG A 82 0.42 6.19 8.97
C ARG A 82 -0.44 7.23 9.67
N VAL A 83 -1.49 7.67 8.99
CA VAL A 83 -2.58 8.48 9.55
C VAL A 83 -3.71 7.55 9.96
N SER A 84 -4.18 7.72 11.19
CA SER A 84 -5.27 6.93 11.77
C SER A 84 -6.62 7.44 11.27
N PHE A 85 -7.61 6.55 11.25
CA PHE A 85 -9.02 6.96 11.11
C PHE A 85 -9.57 7.26 12.50
N ASP A 86 -9.83 8.53 12.78
CA ASP A 86 -10.28 9.02 14.09
C ASP A 86 -11.67 9.68 14.00
N ASN A 87 -12.14 10.27 15.11
CA ASN A 87 -13.45 10.91 15.16
C ASN A 87 -13.56 12.09 14.20
N ASP A 88 -12.49 12.85 13.98
CA ASP A 88 -12.53 14.01 13.09
C ASP A 88 -12.68 13.55 11.64
N ALA A 89 -11.98 12.48 11.25
CA ALA A 89 -12.15 11.85 9.95
C ALA A 89 -13.57 11.25 9.77
N TYR A 90 -14.11 10.61 10.82
CA TYR A 90 -15.46 10.04 10.79
C TYR A 90 -16.55 11.11 10.64
N CYS A 91 -16.43 12.24 11.33
CA CYS A 91 -17.44 13.31 11.28
C CYS A 91 -17.50 14.07 9.95
N GLN A 92 -16.52 13.88 9.06
CA GLN A 92 -16.49 14.49 7.73
C GLN A 92 -17.11 13.59 6.65
N PHE A 93 -17.49 12.36 7.00
CA PHE A 93 -18.12 11.38 6.12
C PHE A 93 -19.64 11.41 6.26
#